data_AF-A0A7L1DSV7-F1
#
_entry.id   AF-A0A7L1DSV7-F1
#
_cell.length_a   1.000
_cell.length_b   1.000
_cell.length_c   1.000
_cell.angle_alpha   90.00
_cell.angle_beta   90.00
_cell.angle_gamma   90.00
#
_symmetry.space_group_name_H-M   'P 1'
#
loop_
_entity.id
_entity.type
_entity.pdbx_description
1 polymer ?
#
loop_
_entity_poly.entity_id
_entity_poly.type
_entity_poly.pdbx_seq_one_letter_code
_entity_poly.pdbx_strand_id
1 'polypeptide(L)'
;VQLRNQSSNTLAYNAILVGRDADDFSLPKGNTVTIPPTREGFINVEFTIRFLHPAEAVLILIANKVDGVNGATLTFSLKSEVKNIEPLGTMKCRSPCYEL
;
A
#
# COMPACT_ATOMS: atom_id res chain seq x y z
N VAL A 1 -2.84 2.61 6.93
CA VAL A 1 -3.65 1.76 7.82
C VAL A 1 -3.19 1.94 9.26
N GLN A 2 -4.09 2.28 10.18
CA GLN A 2 -3.78 2.38 11.62
C GLN A 2 -4.07 1.04 12.29
N LEU A 3 -3.11 0.57 13.10
CA LEU A 3 -3.22 -0.66 13.85
C LEU A 3 -3.05 -0.35 15.33
N ARG A 4 -3.89 -0.93 16.17
CA ARG A 4 -3.83 -0.74 17.62
C ARG A 4 -3.52 -2.06 18.30
N ASN A 5 -2.46 -2.07 19.12
CA ASN A 5 -2.13 -3.20 19.97
C ASN A 5 -2.74 -2.98 21.36
N GLN A 6 -3.82 -3.71 21.66
CA GLN A 6 -4.45 -3.68 22.98
C GLN A 6 -3.89 -4.75 23.93
N SER A 7 -2.98 -5.60 23.45
CA SER A 7 -2.36 -6.65 24.26
C SER A 7 -1.21 -6.10 25.11
N SER A 8 -0.79 -6.90 26.08
CA SER A 8 0.39 -6.65 26.90
C SER A 8 1.71 -7.09 26.25
N ASN A 9 1.66 -7.68 25.04
CA ASN A 9 2.84 -8.21 24.34
C ASN A 9 3.10 -7.42 23.05
N THR A 10 4.33 -7.49 22.55
CA THR A 10 4.66 -6.89 21.26
C THR A 10 4.00 -7.68 20.15
N LEU A 11 3.31 -6.99 19.23
CA LEU A 11 2.81 -7.61 18.01
C LEU A 11 3.75 -7.32 16.86
N ALA A 12 4.14 -8.34 16.11
CA ALA A 12 4.91 -8.20 14.89
C ALA A 12 4.18 -8.84 13.73
N TYR A 13 4.25 -8.20 12.57
CA TYR A 13 3.62 -8.65 11.34
C TYR A 13 4.62 -8.61 10.19
N ASN A 14 4.53 -9.62 9.32
CA ASN A 14 5.05 -9.53 7.97
C ASN A 14 3.91 -9.17 7.01
N ALA A 15 4.09 -8.09 6.27
CA ALA A 15 3.13 -7.53 5.35
C ALA A 15 3.38 -8.04 3.92
N ILE A 16 2.31 -8.38 3.22
CA ILE A 16 2.35 -8.87 1.85
C ILE A 16 1.25 -8.16 1.06
N LEU A 17 1.60 -7.65 -0.11
CA LEU A 17 0.65 -7.14 -1.10
C LEU A 17 0.36 -8.25 -2.10
N VAL A 18 -0.91 -8.55 -2.32
CA VAL A 18 -1.37 -9.56 -3.29
C VAL A 18 -2.54 -9.02 -4.09
N GLY A 19 -2.78 -9.59 -5.26
CA GLY A 19 -3.84 -9.15 -6.17
C GLY A 19 -3.30 -8.79 -7.55
N ARG A 20 -4.22 -8.47 -8.47
CA ARG A 20 -3.88 -8.16 -9.87
C ARG A 20 -2.99 -6.92 -9.97
N ASP A 21 -3.35 -5.87 -9.24
CA ASP A 21 -2.69 -4.57 -9.33
C ASP A 21 -1.73 -4.35 -8.15
N ALA A 22 -1.28 -5.42 -7.48
CA ALA A 22 -0.41 -5.34 -6.30
C ALA A 22 0.91 -4.60 -6.58
N ASP A 23 1.42 -4.72 -7.81
CA ASP A 23 2.64 -4.02 -8.25
C ASP A 23 2.48 -2.49 -8.33
N ASP A 24 1.24 -1.98 -8.32
CA ASP A 24 0.97 -0.54 -8.23
C ASP A 24 1.01 -0.03 -6.78
N PHE A 25 1.12 -0.93 -5.80
CA PHE A 25 1.19 -0.60 -4.38
C PHE A 25 2.57 -0.92 -3.81
N SER A 26 3.04 -0.12 -2.85
CA SER A 26 4.32 -0.36 -2.19
C SER A 26 4.27 -0.08 -0.69
N LEU A 27 5.22 -0.68 0.02
CA LEU A 27 5.43 -0.49 1.47
C LEU A 27 6.76 0.24 1.67
N PRO A 28 6.78 1.59 1.74
CA PRO A 28 8.01 2.38 1.69
C PRO A 28 8.95 2.13 2.89
N LYS A 29 8.40 1.66 4.01
CA LYS A 29 9.16 1.34 5.24
C LYS A 29 9.56 -0.14 5.33
N GLY A 30 9.35 -0.91 4.25
CA GLY A 30 9.54 -2.35 4.23
C GLY A 30 8.31 -3.13 4.68
N ASN A 31 8.44 -4.45 4.68
CA ASN A 31 7.35 -5.40 4.93
C ASN A 31 7.14 -5.76 6.40
N THR A 32 8.06 -5.40 7.30
CA THR A 32 7.96 -5.78 8.71
C THR A 32 7.38 -4.63 9.53
N VAL A 33 6.40 -4.95 10.37
CA VAL A 33 5.71 -3.97 11.21
C VAL A 33 5.69 -4.49 12.64
N THR A 34 6.17 -3.68 13.59
CA THR A 34 6.18 -4.02 15.01
C THR A 34 5.40 -2.96 15.78
N ILE A 35 4.49 -3.40 16.65
CA ILE A 35 3.62 -2.54 17.45
C ILE A 35 3.82 -2.91 18.92
N PRO A 36 4.45 -2.03 19.71
CA PRO A 36 4.64 -2.27 21.14
C PRO A 36 3.31 -2.47 21.89
N PRO A 37 3.34 -3.08 23.09
CA PRO A 37 2.17 -3.20 23.96
C PRO A 37 1.46 -1.87 24.15
N THR A 38 0.13 -1.88 24.17
CA THR A 38 -0.75 -0.72 24.43
C THR A 38 -0.53 0.51 23.52
N ARG A 39 0.22 0.35 22.41
CA ARG A 39 0.51 1.40 21.44
C ARG A 39 -0.25 1.22 20.12
N GLU A 40 -0.23 2.27 19.33
CA GLU A 40 -0.72 2.28 17.97
C GLU A 40 0.46 2.38 17.00
N GLY A 41 0.29 1.77 15.83
CA GLY A 41 1.25 1.80 14.74
C GLY A 41 0.55 2.13 13.42
N PHE A 42 1.33 2.61 12.46
CA PHE A 42 0.84 2.93 11.13
C PHE A 42 1.60 2.14 10.08
N ILE A 43 0.85 1.58 9.14
CA ILE A 43 1.38 1.04 7.90
C ILE A 43 1.05 2.03 6.80
N ASN A 44 2.11 2.56 6.20
CA ASN A 44 2.00 3.38 5.00
C ASN A 44 1.96 2.44 3.80
N VAL A 45 0.94 2.60 2.95
CA VAL A 45 0.83 1.94 1.66
C VAL A 45 0.81 3.05 0.63
N GLU A 46 1.78 3.05 -0.28
CA GLU A 46 1.84 4.01 -1.37
C GLU A 46 1.22 3.39 -2.62
N PHE A 47 0.58 4.21 -3.43
CA PHE A 47 0.01 3.81 -4.71
C PHE A 47 0.69 4.62 -5.82
N THR A 48 1.24 3.92 -6.81
CA THR A 48 1.86 4.49 -8.00
C THR A 48 1.02 4.14 -9.21
N ILE A 49 0.41 5.15 -9.82
CA ILE A 49 -0.41 4.95 -11.00
C ILE A 49 0.46 4.69 -12.23
N ARG A 50 0.21 3.57 -12.93
CA ARG A 50 0.79 3.28 -14.25
C ARG A 50 -0.19 3.52 -15.40
N PHE A 51 -1.48 3.25 -15.16
CA PHE A 51 -2.54 3.37 -16.15
C PHE A 51 -3.76 4.05 -15.52
N LEU A 52 -4.53 4.77 -16.34
CA LEU A 52 -5.75 5.46 -15.92
C LEU A 52 -6.94 4.49 -15.81
N HIS A 53 -6.84 3.53 -14.91
CA HIS A 53 -7.96 2.67 -14.51
C HIS A 53 -7.94 2.43 -13.00
N PRO A 54 -9.08 2.03 -12.39
CA PRO A 54 -9.10 1.59 -11.00
C PRO A 54 -8.09 0.45 -10.78
N ALA A 55 -7.40 0.49 -9.65
CA ALA A 55 -6.45 -0.53 -9.22
C ALA A 55 -6.94 -1.18 -7.92
N GLU A 56 -6.92 -2.50 -7.88
CA GLU A 56 -7.33 -3.30 -6.72
C GLU A 56 -6.24 -4.27 -6.27
N ALA A 57 -5.99 -4.27 -4.96
CA ALA A 57 -5.06 -5.17 -4.30
C ALA A 57 -5.55 -5.51 -2.88
N VAL A 58 -4.81 -6.37 -2.20
CA VAL A 58 -5.05 -6.79 -0.82
C VAL A 58 -3.74 -6.70 -0.05
N LEU A 59 -3.76 -6.00 1.09
CA LEU A 59 -2.70 -6.03 2.08
C LEU A 59 -3.01 -7.12 3.11
N ILE A 60 -2.14 -8.11 3.22
CA ILE A 60 -2.20 -9.18 4.23
C ILE A 60 -1.09 -8.93 5.25
N LEU A 61 -1.44 -8.95 6.53
CA LEU A 61 -0.50 -8.87 7.65
C LEU A 61 -0.50 -10.22 8.36
N ILE A 62 0.56 -10.99 8.16
CA ILE A 62 0.72 -12.30 8.79
C ILE A 62 1.46 -12.07 10.10
N ALA A 63 0.84 -12.47 11.22
CA ALA A 63 1.46 -12.32 12.53
C ALA A 63 2.71 -13.20 12.64
N ASN A 64 3.82 -12.59 13.04
CA ASN A 64 5.02 -13.29 13.44
C ASN A 64 4.93 -13.63 14.92
N LYS A 65 5.41 -14.82 15.31
CA LYS A 65 5.49 -15.19 16.71
C LYS A 65 6.61 -14.40 17.38
N VAL A 66 6.23 -13.47 18.26
CA VAL A 66 7.15 -12.66 19.08
C VAL A 66 6.68 -12.77 20.53
N ASP A 67 7.63 -12.88 21.46
CA ASP A 67 7.36 -13.05 22.90
C ASP A 67 6.43 -14.24 23.22
N GLY A 68 6.46 -15.29 22.39
CA GLY A 68 5.62 -16.48 22.55
C GLY A 68 4.14 -16.29 22.18
N VAL A 69 3.73 -15.08 21.79
CA VAL A 69 2.34 -14.72 21.47
C VAL A 69 2.09 -14.84 19.97
N ASN A 70 0.93 -15.42 19.62
CA ASN A 70 0.48 -15.54 18.25
C ASN A 70 -0.56 -14.46 17.96
N GLY A 71 -0.26 -13.53 17.07
CA GLY A 71 -1.24 -12.57 16.57
C GLY A 71 -2.21 -13.21 15.56
N ALA A 72 -3.29 -12.52 15.25
CA ALA A 72 -4.20 -12.91 14.17
C ALA A 72 -3.69 -12.38 12.83
N THR A 73 -3.93 -13.10 11.73
CA THR A 73 -3.71 -12.54 10.39
C THR A 73 -4.76 -11.47 10.11
N LEU A 74 -4.34 -10.31 9.62
CA LEU A 74 -5.24 -9.21 9.22
C LEU A 74 -5.21 -9.03 7.71
N THR A 75 -6.35 -8.64 7.14
CA THR A 75 -6.50 -8.45 5.69
C THR A 75 -7.22 -7.14 5.42
N PHE A 76 -6.70 -6.34 4.50
CA PHE A 76 -7.27 -5.06 4.09
C PHE A 76 -7.43 -5.03 2.57
N SER A 77 -8.63 -4.73 2.08
CA SER A 77 -8.84 -4.45 0.66
C SER A 77 -8.32 -3.06 0.33
N LEU A 78 -7.52 -2.98 -0.73
CA LEU A 78 -6.97 -1.74 -1.28
C LEU A 78 -7.68 -1.45 -2.59
N LYS A 79 -8.24 -0.24 -2.70
CA LYS A 79 -8.86 0.26 -3.94
C LYS A 79 -8.39 1.68 -4.15
N SER A 80 -7.84 1.94 -5.33
CA SER A 80 -7.35 3.27 -5.71
C SER A 80 -7.82 3.62 -7.11
N GLU A 81 -8.17 4.88 -7.32
CA GLU A 81 -8.63 5.41 -8.61
C GLU A 81 -8.26 6.90 -8.68
N VAL A 82 -7.61 7.30 -9.77
CA VAL A 82 -7.36 8.72 -10.06
C VAL A 82 -8.54 9.25 -10.86
N LYS A 83 -9.33 10.13 -10.23
CA LYS A 83 -10.57 10.68 -10.82
C LYS A 83 -10.34 11.92 -11.68
N ASN A 84 -9.29 12.67 -11.41
CA ASN A 84 -8.98 13.90 -12.13
C ASN A 84 -7.46 14.13 -12.14
N ILE A 85 -6.94 14.61 -13.27
CA ILE A 85 -5.55 15.07 -13.41
C ILE A 85 -5.61 16.48 -13.97
N GLU A 86 -5.24 17.46 -13.14
CA GLU A 86 -5.22 18.86 -13.55
C GLU A 86 -3.88 19.19 -14.20
N PRO A 87 -3.86 19.62 -15.48
CA PRO A 87 -2.63 20.01 -16.13
C PRO A 87 -2.11 21.32 -15.55
N LEU A 88 -0.81 21.35 -15.21
CA LEU A 88 -0.13 22.58 -14.76
C LEU A 88 0.02 23.63 -15.87
N GLY A 89 -0.07 23.20 -17.13
CA GLY A 89 0.05 24.06 -18.30
C GLY A 89 -0.11 23.26 -19.59
N THR A 90 -0.15 23.96 -20.72
CA THR A 90 -0.21 23.34 -22.04
C THR A 90 0.96 23.83 -22.89
N MET A 91 1.62 22.90 -23.59
CA MET A 91 2.73 23.21 -24.50
C MET A 91 2.30 22.89 -25.93
N LYS A 92 2.43 23.88 -26.82
CA LYS A 92 2.13 23.70 -28.25
C LYS A 92 3.42 23.41 -29.00
N CYS A 93 3.45 22.31 -29.76
CA CYS A 93 4.60 21.88 -30.56
C CYS A 93 4.14 21.62 -32.00
N ARG A 94 5.01 21.88 -32.99
CA ARG A 94 4.82 21.42 -34.37
C ARG A 94 5.85 20.34 -34.65
N SER A 95 5.42 19.19 -35.16
CA SER A 95 6.30 18.16 -35.73
C SER A 95 6.08 18.11 -37.24
N PRO A 96 7.13 17.86 -38.05
CA PRO A 96 6.92 17.53 -39.46
C PRO A 96 6.08 16.26 -39.54
N CYS A 97 4.97 16.31 -40.28
CA CYS A 97 4.22 15.11 -40.63
C CYS A 97 4.97 14.38 -41.76
N TYR A 98 4.89 13.05 -41.78
CA TYR A 98 5.37 12.28 -42.92
C TYR A 98 4.55 12.67 -44.17
N GLU A 99 5.23 13.10 -45.24
CA GLU A 99 4.62 13.39 -46.54
C GLU A 99 4.80 12.16 -47.45
N LEU A 100 3.72 11.71 -48.11
CA LEU A 100 3.64 10.52 -48.97
C LEU A 100 4.09 10.82 -50.41
#